data_AF-A0A660QRA9-F1
#
_entry.id   AF-A0A660QRA9-F1
#
_cell.length_a   1.000
_cell.length_b   1.000
_cell.length_c   1.000
_cell.angle_alpha   90.00
_cell.angle_beta   90.00
_cell.angle_gamma   90.00
#
_symmetry.space_group_name_H-M   'P 1'
#
loop_
_entity.id
_entity.type
_entity.pdbx_description
1 polymer ?
#
loop_
_entity_poly.entity_id
_entity_poly.type
_entity_poly.pdbx_seq_one_letter_code
_entity_poly.pdbx_strand_id
1 'polypeptide(L)'
;DRSIFMNPDQINARVIVPFGNYEEIIKPTPVEYFLYANNYTYVGSENERLVIFKRPEEALRVFSEGKRKAKGTTGEVGLTSSYFANPFGAVQRRKEHEKIAESFLKKMFETGVRVGEIRTMLGINGFEKEGPRLAAISLLKMVERGSL
;
A
#
# COMPACT_ATOMS: atom_id res chain seq x y z
N ASP A 1 11.67 -13.93 -23.08
CA ASP A 1 10.93 -12.68 -22.84
C ASP A 1 11.72 -11.46 -23.26
N ARG A 2 11.09 -10.51 -23.96
CA ARG A 2 11.70 -9.22 -24.29
C ARG A 2 11.29 -8.21 -23.23
N SER A 3 12.26 -7.65 -22.53
CA SER A 3 12.05 -6.53 -21.59
C SER A 3 12.17 -5.21 -22.34
N ILE A 4 11.33 -4.24 -22.00
CA ILE A 4 11.39 -2.87 -22.55
C ILE A 4 11.94 -1.95 -21.47
N PHE A 5 13.08 -1.31 -21.76
CA PHE A 5 13.64 -0.25 -20.90
C PHE A 5 13.12 1.11 -21.39
N MET A 6 12.60 1.91 -20.47
CA MET A 6 12.12 3.27 -20.74
C MET A 6 12.95 4.28 -19.95
N ASN A 7 13.36 5.37 -20.60
CA ASN A 7 14.18 6.44 -20.03
C ASN A 7 15.41 5.91 -19.26
N PRO A 8 16.21 4.98 -19.83
CA PRO A 8 17.31 4.32 -19.11
C PRO A 8 18.39 5.30 -18.63
N ASP A 9 18.46 6.48 -19.25
CA ASP A 9 19.36 7.59 -18.95
C ASP A 9 18.87 8.52 -17.83
N GLN A 10 17.61 8.40 -17.40
CA GLN A 10 17.01 9.28 -16.39
C GLN A 10 16.98 8.60 -15.01
N ILE A 11 16.93 9.41 -13.94
CA ILE A 11 16.79 8.93 -12.55
C ILE A 11 15.52 8.07 -12.37
N ASN A 12 14.51 8.26 -13.20
CA ASN A 12 13.24 7.54 -13.18
C ASN A 12 13.12 6.44 -14.25
N ALA A 13 14.24 5.82 -14.64
CA ALA A 13 14.26 4.69 -15.55
C ALA A 13 13.25 3.59 -15.13
N ARG A 14 12.54 3.02 -16.10
CA ARG A 14 11.56 1.96 -15.88
C ARG A 14 11.90 0.74 -16.74
N VAL A 15 11.59 -0.43 -16.23
CA VAL A 15 11.65 -1.68 -17.01
C VAL A 15 10.26 -2.32 -17.02
N ILE A 16 9.79 -2.68 -18.21
CA ILE A 16 8.57 -3.47 -18.40
C ILE A 16 9.01 -4.87 -18.77
N VAL A 17 8.60 -5.83 -17.95
CA VAL A 17 8.83 -7.26 -18.19
C VAL A 17 7.46 -7.92 -18.37
N PRO A 18 7.27 -8.80 -19.38
CA PRO A 18 6.12 -9.67 -19.42
C PRO A 18 6.09 -10.49 -18.12
N PHE A 19 4.99 -10.43 -17.38
CA PHE A 19 4.83 -11.16 -16.14
C PHE A 19 3.69 -12.16 -16.29
N GLY A 20 3.99 -13.44 -16.05
CA GLY A 20 3.01 -14.51 -15.87
C GLY A 20 2.21 -14.94 -17.10
N ASN A 21 1.50 -16.06 -16.93
CA ASN A 21 0.42 -16.50 -17.80
C ASN A 21 -0.85 -15.69 -17.44
N TYR A 22 -1.59 -15.20 -18.45
CA TYR A 22 -2.89 -14.54 -18.24
C TYR A 22 -3.85 -15.35 -17.36
N GLU A 23 -3.95 -16.67 -17.57
CA GLU A 23 -4.82 -17.57 -16.80
C GLU A 23 -4.47 -17.58 -15.31
N GLU A 24 -3.18 -17.48 -14.99
CA GLU A 24 -2.71 -17.42 -13.60
C GLU A 24 -3.05 -16.07 -12.95
N ILE A 25 -2.91 -14.97 -13.70
CA ILE A 25 -3.19 -13.62 -13.22
C ILE A 25 -4.68 -13.42 -12.92
N ILE A 26 -5.57 -13.96 -13.75
CA ILE A 26 -7.02 -13.79 -13.56
C ILE A 26 -7.61 -14.75 -12.53
N LYS A 27 -6.82 -15.73 -12.05
CA LYS A 27 -7.30 -16.73 -11.11
C LYS A 27 -7.78 -16.05 -9.82
N PRO A 28 -9.02 -16.31 -9.37
CA PRO A 28 -9.50 -15.78 -8.09
C PRO A 28 -8.56 -16.19 -6.96
N THR A 29 -8.01 -15.19 -6.27
CA THR A 29 -7.10 -15.39 -5.14
C THR A 29 -7.75 -14.79 -3.90
N PRO A 30 -8.00 -15.58 -2.85
CA PRO A 30 -8.52 -15.07 -1.58
C PRO A 30 -7.60 -13.99 -1.02
N VAL A 31 -8.19 -12.88 -0.58
CA VAL A 31 -7.46 -11.78 0.04
C VAL A 31 -7.55 -11.92 1.55
N GLU A 32 -6.43 -12.20 2.21
CA GLU A 32 -6.37 -12.30 3.67
C GLU A 32 -6.06 -10.96 4.34
N TYR A 33 -5.35 -10.08 3.64
CA TYR A 33 -4.86 -8.80 4.16
C TYR A 33 -5.09 -7.68 3.16
N PHE A 34 -5.51 -6.52 3.66
CA PHE A 34 -5.63 -5.29 2.89
C PHE A 34 -4.96 -4.15 3.65
N LEU A 35 -3.75 -3.77 3.23
CA LEU A 35 -2.86 -2.92 4.02
C LEU A 35 -2.54 -1.60 3.32
N TYR A 36 -2.64 -0.50 4.05
CA TYR A 36 -2.13 0.80 3.65
C TYR A 36 -0.61 0.88 3.85
N ALA A 37 0.14 1.20 2.79
CA ALA A 37 1.59 1.33 2.87
C ALA A 37 2.00 2.71 3.41
N ASN A 38 2.07 2.81 4.74
CA ASN A 38 2.52 4.02 5.42
C ASN A 38 4.06 4.13 5.33
N ASN A 39 4.56 5.15 4.63
CA ASN A 39 5.99 5.37 4.47
C ASN A 39 6.55 6.52 5.32
N TYR A 40 5.73 7.14 6.17
CA TYR A 40 6.04 8.42 6.82
C TYR A 40 6.02 8.35 8.34
N THR A 41 5.54 7.26 8.93
CA THR A 41 5.59 7.03 10.38
C THR A 41 6.87 6.28 10.75
N TYR A 42 7.68 6.87 11.62
CA TYR A 42 8.77 6.16 12.29
C TYR A 42 8.21 5.18 13.32
N VAL A 43 8.79 3.98 13.41
CA VAL A 43 8.47 3.01 14.47
C VAL A 43 9.75 2.51 15.13
N GLY A 44 9.75 2.46 16.46
CA GLY A 44 10.87 1.97 17.24
C GLY A 44 10.79 0.47 17.54
N SER A 45 9.59 -0.13 17.43
CA SER A 45 9.35 -1.54 17.75
C SER A 45 8.75 -2.32 16.58
N GLU A 46 8.94 -3.64 16.59
CA GLU A 46 8.37 -4.54 15.58
C GLU A 46 6.83 -4.57 15.64
N ASN A 47 6.25 -4.52 16.84
CA ASN A 47 4.80 -4.62 17.04
C ASN A 47 4.03 -3.41 16.49
N GLU A 48 4.70 -2.28 16.28
CA GLU A 48 4.09 -1.09 15.71
C GLU A 48 4.10 -1.08 14.18
N ARG A 49 4.78 -2.05 13.55
CA ARG A 49 5.01 -2.04 12.10
C ARG A 49 3.80 -2.48 11.29
N LEU A 50 2.98 -3.36 11.86
CA LEU A 50 1.73 -3.82 11.28
C LEU A 50 0.61 -3.52 12.26
N VAL A 51 -0.32 -2.67 11.83
CA VAL A 51 -1.44 -2.24 12.67
C VAL A 51 -2.71 -2.68 11.97
N ILE A 52 -3.44 -3.62 12.57
CA ILE A 52 -4.75 -4.04 12.09
C ILE A 52 -5.82 -3.14 12.73
N PHE A 53 -6.65 -2.55 11.88
CA PHE A 53 -7.75 -1.69 12.32
C PHE A 53 -8.88 -2.53 12.90
N LYS A 54 -9.56 -1.99 13.91
CA LYS A 54 -10.68 -2.69 14.56
C LYS A 54 -12.01 -2.40 13.89
N ARG A 55 -12.08 -1.33 13.09
CA ARG A 55 -13.31 -0.82 12.52
C ARG A 55 -13.12 -0.34 11.08
N PRO A 56 -14.11 -0.51 10.20
CA PRO A 56 -14.03 -0.03 8.82
C PRO A 56 -13.90 1.50 8.73
N GLU A 57 -14.43 2.25 9.70
CA GLU A 57 -14.30 3.71 9.71
C GLU A 57 -12.84 4.17 9.93
N GLU A 58 -12.06 3.41 10.70
CA GLU A 58 -10.63 3.70 10.91
C GLU A 58 -9.86 3.52 9.59
N ALA A 59 -10.12 2.41 8.89
CA ALA A 59 -9.53 2.13 7.60
C ALA A 59 -9.94 3.20 6.57
N LEU A 60 -11.22 3.51 6.46
CA LEU A 60 -11.71 4.52 5.52
C LEU A 60 -11.05 5.87 5.76
N ARG A 61 -10.93 6.31 7.01
CA ARG A 61 -10.26 7.56 7.37
C ARG A 61 -8.80 7.56 6.92
N VAL A 62 -8.03 6.54 7.28
CA VAL A 62 -6.60 6.45 6.94
C VAL A 62 -6.40 6.38 5.42
N PHE A 63 -7.16 5.54 4.74
CA PHE A 63 -7.02 5.31 3.31
C PHE A 63 -7.45 6.54 2.52
N SER A 64 -8.59 7.16 2.87
CA SER A 64 -9.08 8.35 2.18
C SER A 64 -8.21 9.60 2.40
N GLU A 65 -7.57 9.73 3.56
CA GLU A 65 -6.56 10.78 3.79
C GLU A 65 -5.36 10.62 2.83
N GLY A 66 -5.03 9.36 2.48
CA GLY A 66 -4.00 9.00 1.51
C GLY A 66 -2.67 9.72 1.73
N LYS A 67 -2.29 9.85 2.99
CA LYS A 67 -1.04 10.48 3.43
C LYS A 67 0.16 9.64 2.99
N ARG A 68 1.16 10.29 2.41
CA ARG A 68 2.44 9.67 2.08
C ARG A 68 3.54 10.71 2.11
N LYS A 69 4.76 10.30 2.40
CA LYS A 69 5.93 11.15 2.20
C LYS A 69 6.41 11.00 0.76
N ALA A 70 6.43 12.10 0.02
CA ALA A 70 6.89 12.13 -1.36
C ALA A 70 8.41 11.89 -1.41
N LYS A 71 8.84 11.08 -2.38
CA LYS A 71 10.27 10.78 -2.64
C LYS A 71 10.83 11.54 -3.85
N GLY A 72 10.15 12.60 -4.28
CA GLY A 72 10.61 13.46 -5.37
C GLY A 72 10.42 12.88 -6.78
N THR A 73 9.57 11.86 -6.95
CA THR A 73 9.18 11.37 -8.29
C THR A 73 8.10 12.21 -8.96
N THR A 74 7.50 13.14 -8.21
CA THR A 74 6.62 14.24 -8.62
C THR A 74 7.14 15.52 -7.96
N GLY A 75 6.72 16.72 -8.39
CA GLY A 75 7.15 17.99 -7.78
C GLY A 75 6.77 18.21 -6.31
N GLU A 76 6.21 17.20 -5.65
CA GLU A 76 5.84 17.21 -4.24
C GLU A 76 7.03 16.89 -3.33
N VAL A 77 7.21 17.69 -2.27
CA VAL A 77 8.24 17.51 -1.25
C VAL A 77 7.58 17.39 0.13
N GLY A 78 8.07 16.47 0.97
CA GLY A 78 7.59 16.32 2.34
C GLY A 78 6.38 15.39 2.48
N LEU A 79 5.63 15.56 3.57
CA LEU A 79 4.40 14.81 3.83
C LEU A 79 3.27 15.40 2.99
N THR A 80 2.72 14.62 2.07
CA THR A 80 1.62 15.02 1.20
C THR A 80 0.41 14.12 1.41
N SER A 81 -0.76 14.62 1.04
CA SER A 81 -2.02 13.89 1.04
C SER A 81 -2.70 14.00 -0.31
N SER A 82 -3.26 12.89 -0.75
CA SER A 82 -4.12 12.82 -1.94
C SER A 82 -5.16 11.75 -1.67
N TYR A 83 -6.40 11.93 -2.12
CA TYR A 83 -7.48 11.00 -1.82
C TYR A 83 -7.10 9.57 -2.26
N PHE A 84 -7.03 8.62 -1.32
CA PHE A 84 -6.54 7.25 -1.56
C PHE A 84 -5.11 7.16 -2.14
N ALA A 85 -4.30 8.20 -1.95
CA ALA A 85 -3.01 8.39 -2.60
C ALA A 85 -3.07 8.24 -4.14
N ASN A 86 -4.25 8.50 -4.73
CA ASN A 86 -4.56 8.27 -6.13
C ASN A 86 -4.88 9.59 -6.85
N PRO A 87 -4.01 10.06 -7.76
CA PRO A 87 -4.27 11.28 -8.53
C PRO A 87 -5.31 11.10 -9.66
N PHE A 88 -5.80 9.87 -9.90
CA PHE A 88 -6.63 9.53 -11.04
C PHE A 88 -8.05 9.09 -10.63
N GLY A 89 -9.06 9.57 -11.35
CA GLY A 89 -10.45 9.12 -11.30
C GLY A 89 -11.20 9.36 -9.98
N ALA A 90 -10.73 8.71 -8.91
CA ALA A 90 -11.31 8.73 -7.58
C ALA A 90 -11.37 10.14 -6.99
N VAL A 91 -10.32 10.94 -7.18
CA VAL A 91 -10.29 12.33 -6.69
C VAL A 91 -11.34 13.20 -7.39
N GLN A 92 -11.62 12.97 -8.68
CA GLN A 92 -12.63 13.69 -9.45
C GLN A 92 -14.06 13.20 -9.14
N ARG A 93 -14.23 11.95 -8.71
CA ARG A 93 -15.52 11.29 -8.42
C ARG A 93 -15.62 10.85 -6.96
N ARG A 94 -15.20 11.73 -6.05
CA ARG A 94 -15.03 11.40 -4.63
C ARG A 94 -16.31 10.88 -4.00
N LYS A 95 -17.46 11.51 -4.28
CA LYS A 95 -18.75 11.13 -3.70
C LYS A 95 -19.19 9.72 -4.11
N GLU A 96 -18.96 9.35 -5.36
CA GLU A 96 -19.25 8.01 -5.88
C GLU A 96 -18.26 6.99 -5.34
N HIS A 97 -16.96 7.33 -5.34
CA HIS A 97 -15.91 6.45 -4.85
C HIS A 97 -16.06 6.16 -3.35
N GLU A 98 -16.42 7.14 -2.53
CA GLU A 98 -16.58 6.96 -1.07
C GLU A 98 -17.60 5.85 -0.75
N LYS A 99 -18.72 5.80 -1.49
CA LYS A 99 -19.74 4.76 -1.32
C LYS A 99 -19.20 3.36 -1.64
N ILE A 100 -18.37 3.26 -2.68
CA ILE A 100 -17.73 2.00 -3.09
C ILE A 100 -16.70 1.59 -2.04
N ALA A 101 -15.83 2.51 -1.64
CA ALA A 101 -14.81 2.27 -0.62
C ALA A 101 -15.43 1.82 0.70
N GLU A 102 -16.49 2.48 1.16
CA GLU A 102 -17.24 2.05 2.34
C GLU A 102 -17.79 0.63 2.20
N SER A 103 -18.43 0.31 1.06
CA SER A 103 -19.01 -1.02 0.83
C SER A 103 -17.95 -2.11 0.84
N PHE A 104 -16.81 -1.88 0.17
CA PHE A 104 -15.71 -2.84 0.12
C PHE A 104 -15.04 -3.01 1.48
N LEU A 105 -14.73 -1.92 2.18
CA LEU A 105 -14.13 -2.00 3.51
C LEU A 105 -15.06 -2.72 4.48
N LYS A 106 -16.33 -2.35 4.55
CA LYS A 106 -17.32 -3.08 5.38
C LYS A 106 -17.32 -4.57 5.05
N LYS A 107 -17.35 -4.92 3.76
CA LYS A 107 -17.37 -6.33 3.36
C LYS A 107 -16.10 -7.08 3.75
N MET A 108 -14.94 -6.46 3.59
CA MET A 108 -13.66 -7.02 4.02
C MET A 108 -13.68 -7.38 5.51
N PHE A 109 -14.13 -6.44 6.36
CA PHE A 109 -14.28 -6.68 7.81
C PHE A 109 -15.29 -7.81 8.11
N GLU A 110 -16.45 -7.83 7.46
CA GLU A 110 -17.46 -8.88 7.64
C GLU A 110 -16.93 -10.28 7.26
N THR A 111 -16.08 -10.36 6.25
CA THR A 111 -15.52 -11.61 5.74
C THR A 111 -14.21 -12.02 6.43
N GLY A 112 -13.76 -11.28 7.45
CA GLY A 112 -12.55 -11.61 8.21
C GLY A 112 -11.24 -11.20 7.54
N VAL A 113 -11.27 -10.39 6.48
CA VAL A 113 -10.06 -9.81 5.89
C VAL A 113 -9.42 -8.87 6.90
N ARG A 114 -8.12 -9.03 7.15
CA ARG A 114 -7.37 -8.21 8.08
C ARG A 114 -6.98 -6.89 7.41
N VAL A 115 -7.76 -5.85 7.66
CA VAL A 115 -7.54 -4.51 7.12
C VAL A 115 -6.66 -3.69 8.06
N GLY A 116 -5.64 -3.03 7.54
CA GLY A 116 -4.63 -2.38 8.38
C GLY A 116 -3.72 -1.41 7.66
N GLU A 117 -2.61 -1.05 8.32
CA GLU A 117 -1.48 -0.38 7.71
C GLU A 117 -0.17 -1.15 7.98
N ILE A 118 0.76 -1.05 7.02
CA ILE A 118 2.14 -1.49 7.17
C ILE A 118 3.06 -0.27 7.13
N ARG A 119 3.86 -0.08 8.18
CA ARG A 119 4.76 1.06 8.33
C ARG A 119 6.14 0.72 7.77
N THR A 120 6.32 1.08 6.52
CA THR A 120 7.53 0.82 5.73
C THR A 120 8.69 1.73 6.09
N MET A 121 8.43 2.89 6.71
CA MET A 121 9.42 3.93 6.99
C MET A 121 10.23 4.40 5.76
N LEU A 122 9.82 4.03 4.54
CA LEU A 122 10.58 4.30 3.31
C LEU A 122 10.87 5.80 3.14
N GLY A 123 9.93 6.66 3.53
CA GLY A 123 10.05 8.12 3.49
C GLY A 123 10.85 8.72 4.65
N ILE A 124 11.23 7.96 5.67
CA ILE A 124 12.08 8.42 6.78
C ILE A 124 13.54 8.43 6.33
N ASN A 125 14.24 9.53 6.62
CA ASN A 125 15.65 9.68 6.27
C ASN A 125 16.48 8.63 7.04
N GLY A 126 17.32 7.89 6.32
CA GLY A 126 18.16 6.82 6.88
C GLY A 126 17.50 5.45 6.88
N PHE A 127 16.23 5.33 6.46
CA PHE A 127 15.46 4.09 6.45
C PHE A 127 15.00 3.67 5.05
N GLU A 128 15.54 4.29 3.99
CA GLU A 128 15.19 4.01 2.60
C GLU A 128 15.28 2.52 2.23
N LYS A 129 16.28 1.83 2.78
CA LYS A 129 16.50 0.39 2.57
C LYS A 129 16.03 -0.43 3.77
N GLU A 130 16.44 -0.01 4.95
CA GLU A 130 16.22 -0.77 6.19
C GLU A 130 14.75 -0.80 6.60
N GLY A 131 14.02 0.29 6.43
CA GLY A 131 12.58 0.36 6.73
C GLY A 131 11.76 -0.67 5.96
N PRO A 132 11.80 -0.68 4.61
CA PRO A 132 11.11 -1.68 3.80
C PRO A 132 11.53 -3.12 4.12
N ARG A 133 12.82 -3.35 4.39
CA ARG A 133 13.33 -4.67 4.78
C ARG A 133 12.67 -5.17 6.06
N LEU A 134 12.63 -4.33 7.10
CA LEU A 134 11.97 -4.64 8.36
C LEU A 134 10.46 -4.85 8.19
N ALA A 135 9.82 -4.06 7.33
CA ALA A 135 8.40 -4.24 6.99
C ALA A 135 8.10 -5.56 6.31
N ALA A 136 8.94 -5.97 5.35
CA ALA A 136 8.83 -7.26 4.70
C ALA A 136 8.98 -8.41 5.70
N ILE A 137 9.93 -8.32 6.65
CA ILE A 137 10.12 -9.33 7.70
C ILE A 137 8.88 -9.44 8.59
N SER A 138 8.32 -8.31 9.03
CA SER A 138 7.11 -8.33 9.86
C SER A 138 5.90 -8.89 9.10
N LEU A 139 5.77 -8.56 7.80
CA LEU A 139 4.71 -9.10 6.94
C LEU A 139 4.85 -10.61 6.76
N LEU A 140 6.07 -11.10 6.50
CA LEU A 140 6.35 -12.52 6.37
C LEU A 140 5.99 -13.29 7.66
N LYS A 141 6.45 -12.82 8.82
CA LYS A 141 6.09 -13.41 10.12
C LYS A 141 4.57 -13.43 10.35
N MET A 142 3.87 -12.40 9.89
CA MET A 142 2.42 -12.32 10.03
C MET A 142 1.71 -13.35 9.15
N VAL A 143 2.16 -13.50 7.90
CA VAL A 143 1.63 -14.52 6.97
C VAL A 143 1.91 -15.92 7.52
N GLU A 144 3.14 -16.22 7.94
CA GLU A 144 3.52 -17.52 8.52
C GLU A 144 2.68 -17.88 9.76
N ARG A 145 2.36 -16.91 10.63
CA ARG A 145 1.51 -17.12 11.81
C ARG A 145 0.02 -17.25 11.48
N GLY A 146 -0.40 -16.72 10.33
CA GLY A 146 -1.78 -16.78 9.85
C GLY A 146 -2.10 -18.02 9.01
N SER A 147 -1.09 -18.77 8.58
CA SER A 147 -1.22 -19.99 7.76
C SER A 147 -1.41 -21.29 8.56
N LEU A 148 -2.03 -21.22 9.75
CA LEU A 148 -2.39 -22.38 10.58
C LEU A 148 -3.91 -22.50 10.74
#